data_AF-A0A8C3LYI1-F1
#
_entry.id   AF-A0A8C3LYI1-F1
#
_cell.length_a   1.000
_cell.length_b   1.000
_cell.length_c   1.000
_cell.angle_alpha   90.00
_cell.angle_beta   90.00
_cell.angle_gamma   90.00
#
_symmetry.space_group_name_H-M   'P 1'
#
loop_
_entity.id
_entity.type
_entity.pdbx_description
1 polymer ?
#
loop_
_entity_poly.entity_id
_entity_poly.type
_entity_poly.pdbx_seq_one_letter_code
_entity_poly.pdbx_strand_id
1 'polypeptide(L)' 'MSEEKRQWMYKNIPEDRQPAQGNPLPPQIFSDDRYCGDYDGFFESKESNTVFSFLGLKPNLAPKES' A
#
# COMPACT_ATOMS: atom_id res chain seq x y z
N MET A 1 -1.54 -14.75 -7.07
CA MET A 1 -1.30 -13.57 -7.95
C MET A 1 -0.92 -14.08 -9.33
N SER A 2 -1.46 -13.50 -10.41
CA SER A 2 -0.98 -13.81 -11.76
C SER A 2 0.37 -13.14 -12.01
N GLU A 3 1.16 -13.69 -12.93
CA GLU A 3 2.43 -13.09 -13.35
C GLU A 3 2.23 -11.67 -13.91
N GLU A 4 1.13 -11.46 -14.64
CA GLU A 4 0.74 -10.14 -15.13
C GLU A 4 0.56 -9.12 -13.99
N LYS A 5 -0.16 -9.49 -12.92
CA LYS A 5 -0.33 -8.62 -11.75
C LYS A 5 0.99 -8.36 -11.03
N ARG A 6 1.91 -9.34 -11.00
CA ARG A 6 3.24 -9.18 -10.42
C ARG A 6 4.08 -8.17 -11.23
N GLN A 7 4.06 -8.30 -12.55
CA GLN A 7 4.77 -7.37 -13.43
C GLN A 7 4.17 -5.96 -13.40
N TRP A 8 2.84 -5.85 -13.32
CA TRP A 8 2.17 -4.58 -13.11
C TRP A 8 2.61 -3.94 -11.79
N MET A 9 2.62 -4.71 -10.70
CA MET A 9 3.06 -4.22 -9.38
C MET A 9 4.49 -3.66 -9.46
N TYR A 10 5.43 -4.38 -10.10
CA TYR A 10 6.82 -3.93 -10.22
C TYR A 10 6.97 -2.63 -11.00
N LYS A 11 6.18 -2.45 -12.06
CA LYS A 11 6.23 -1.24 -12.90
C LYS A 11 5.61 -0.01 -12.24
N ASN A 12 4.69 -0.20 -11.31
CA ASN A 12 3.92 0.89 -10.69
C ASN A 12 4.41 1.24 -9.26
N ILE A 13 5.44 0.56 -8.75
CA ILE A 13 6.14 0.98 -7.53
C ILE A 13 7.09 2.15 -7.90
N PRO A 14 7.00 3.29 -7.21
CA PRO A 14 7.91 4.42 -7.40
C PRO A 14 9.39 4.02 -7.27
N GLU A 15 10.28 4.60 -8.06
CA GLU A 15 11.71 4.23 -8.09
C GLU A 15 12.39 4.40 -6.72
N ASP A 16 12.00 5.41 -5.95
CA ASP A 16 12.50 5.67 -4.59
C ASP A 16 12.00 4.65 -3.54
N ARG A 17 11.02 3.82 -3.92
CA ARG A 17 10.43 2.76 -3.09
C ARG A 17 10.82 1.35 -3.57
N GLN A 18 11.60 1.25 -4.65
CA GLN A 18 12.15 -0.03 -5.10
C GLN A 18 13.29 -0.49 -4.17
N PRO A 19 13.46 -1.80 -3.95
CA PRO A 19 14.59 -2.31 -3.19
C PRO A 19 15.90 -2.06 -3.95
N ALA A 20 16.99 -1.84 -3.22
CA ALA A 20 18.32 -1.67 -3.80
C ALA A 20 18.80 -2.93 -4.57
N GLN A 21 18.27 -4.11 -4.24
CA GLN A 21 18.56 -5.36 -4.92
C GLN A 21 17.33 -6.26 -4.98
N GLY A 22 17.11 -6.88 -6.14
CA GLY A 22 16.03 -7.86 -6.34
C GLY A 22 14.69 -7.22 -6.68
N ASN A 23 13.62 -8.00 -6.54
CA ASN A 23 12.26 -7.55 -6.81
C ASN A 23 11.57 -7.12 -5.50
N PRO A 24 10.67 -6.13 -5.54
CA PRO A 24 9.89 -5.77 -4.36
C PRO A 24 9.04 -6.96 -3.90
N LEU A 25 9.06 -7.21 -2.59
CA LEU A 25 8.35 -8.32 -1.97
C LEU A 25 6.93 -7.88 -1.57
N PRO A 26 5.92 -8.77 -1.68
CA PRO A 26 4.60 -8.48 -1.15
C PRO A 26 4.62 -8.45 0.40
N PRO A 27 3.70 -7.70 1.04
CA PRO A 27 2.62 -6.93 0.43
C PRO A 27 3.07 -5.57 -0.16
N GLN A 28 2.44 -5.18 -1.28
CA GLN A 28 2.59 -3.87 -1.91
C GLN A 28 1.18 -3.33 -2.15
N ILE A 29 0.83 -2.24 -1.49
CA ILE A 29 -0.55 -1.77 -1.37
C ILE A 29 -0.78 -0.66 -2.38
N PHE A 30 -1.86 -0.82 -3.14
CA PHE A 30 -2.34 0.15 -4.11
C PHE A 30 -3.79 0.48 -3.81
N SER A 31 -4.14 1.76 -3.97
CA SER A 31 -5.52 2.23 -4.08
C SER A 31 -5.74 2.56 -5.55
N ASP A 32 -6.48 1.69 -6.23
CA ASP A 32 -6.58 1.65 -7.70
C ASP A 32 -5.17 1.61 -8.34
N ASP A 33 -4.79 2.64 -9.10
CA ASP A 33 -3.47 2.74 -9.74
C ASP A 33 -2.45 3.53 -8.91
N ARG A 34 -2.82 4.00 -7.71
CA ARG A 34 -1.95 4.79 -6.83
C ARG A 34 -1.24 3.87 -5.84
N TYR A 35 0.09 3.88 -5.87
CA TYR A 35 0.89 3.24 -4.83
C TYR A 35 0.70 3.93 -3.47
N CYS A 36 0.31 3.16 -2.46
CA CYS A 36 0.13 3.63 -1.08
C CYS A 36 1.38 3.38 -0.24
N GLY A 37 1.99 2.21 -0.38
CA GLY A 37 3.15 1.79 0.39
C GLY A 37 3.27 0.27 0.51
N ASP A 38 4.31 -0.16 1.18
CA ASP A 38 4.59 -1.55 1.51
C ASP A 38 4.02 -1.92 2.90
N TYR A 39 4.51 -3.03 3.46
CA TYR A 39 4.15 -3.47 4.80
C TYR A 39 4.51 -2.43 5.86
N ASP A 40 5.73 -1.91 5.83
CA ASP A 40 6.24 -1.00 6.86
C ASP A 40 5.43 0.31 6.86
N GLY A 41 5.16 0.86 5.68
CA GLY A 41 4.30 2.05 5.55
C GLY A 41 2.87 1.82 6.06
N PHE A 42 2.30 0.64 5.82
CA PHE A 42 1.00 0.30 6.38
C PHE A 42 1.04 0.15 7.89
N PHE A 43 2.08 -0.50 8.42
CA PHE A 43 2.28 -0.70 9.85
C PHE A 43 2.38 0.65 10.59
N GLU A 44 3.21 1.57 10.10
CA GLU A 44 3.32 2.93 10.63
C GLU A 44 1.97 3.67 10.61
N SER A 45 1.21 3.52 9.53
CA SER A 45 -0.13 4.13 9.42
C SER A 45 -1.12 3.53 10.43
N LYS A 46 -0.97 2.24 10.75
CA LYS A 46 -1.78 1.56 11.77
C LYS A 46 -1.46 2.08 13.16
N GLU A 47 -0.18 2.22 13.51
CA GLU A 47 0.25 2.79 14.79
C GLU A 47 -0.18 4.25 14.94
N SER A 48 -0.16 5.00 13.84
CA SER A 48 -0.55 6.41 13.80
C SER A 48 -2.06 6.65 13.66
N ASN A 49 -2.88 5.60 13.55
CA ASN A 49 -4.32 5.68 13.25
C ASN A 49 -4.65 6.46 11.95
N THR A 50 -3.75 6.45 10.96
CA THR A 50 -3.87 7.15 9.67
C THR A 50 -4.10 6.21 8.49
N VAL A 51 -4.52 4.96 8.73
CA VAL A 51 -4.76 3.94 7.68
C VAL A 51 -5.68 4.43 6.56
N PHE A 52 -6.75 5.16 6.89
CA PHE A 52 -7.65 5.70 5.86
C PHE A 52 -6.91 6.66 4.92
N SER A 53 -6.09 7.57 5.47
CA SER A 53 -5.26 8.48 4.70
C SER A 53 -4.20 7.75 3.89
N PHE A 54 -3.55 6.72 4.47
CA PHE A 54 -2.59 5.85 3.78
C PHE A 54 -3.21 5.19 2.55
N LEU A 55 -4.42 4.64 2.69
CA LEU A 55 -5.18 4.03 1.61
C LEU A 55 -5.84 5.05 0.66
N GLY A 56 -5.67 6.36 0.89
CA GLY A 56 -6.35 7.40 0.11
C GLY A 56 -7.88 7.41 0.26
N LEU A 57 -8.41 6.75 1.29
CA LEU A 57 -9.83 6.66 1.57
C LEU A 57 -10.27 7.84 2.44
N LYS A 58 -11.48 8.34 2.19
CA LYS A 58 -12.13 9.23 3.16
C LYS A 58 -12.48 8.39 4.39
N PRO A 59 -12.17 8.86 5.61
CA PRO A 59 -12.62 8.17 6.82
C PRO A 59 -14.13 8.12 6.78
N ASN A 60 -14.69 6.92 6.59
CA ASN A 60 -16.11 6.74 6.76
C ASN A 60 -16.38 6.82 8.27
N LEU A 61 -17.15 7.81 8.70
CA LEU A 61 -17.67 7.92 10.06
C LEU A 61 -18.73 6.83 10.29
N ALA A 62 -18.40 5.57 10.04
CA ALA A 62 -19.23 4.48 10.53
C ALA A 62 -19.11 4.49 12.06
N PRO A 63 -20.22 4.55 12.81
CA PRO A 63 -20.18 4.43 14.25
C PRO A 63 -19.43 3.15 14.60
N LYS A 64 -18.47 3.24 15.54
CA LYS A 64 -17.98 2.04 16.21
C LYS A 64 -19.20 1.36 16.80
N GLU A 65 -19.52 0.16 16.34
CA GLU A 65 -20.50 -0.67 17.03
C GLU A 65 -20.02 -0.80 18.48
N SER A 66 -20.91 -0.39 19.38
CA SER A 66 -20.65 -0.20 20.81
C SER A 66 -20.77 -1.50 21.59
#